data_AF-G3H4U8-F1
#
_entry.id   AF-G3H4U8-F1
#
_cell.length_a   1.000
_cell.length_b   1.000
_cell.length_c   1.000
_cell.angle_alpha   90.00
_cell.angle_beta   90.00
_cell.angle_gamma   90.00
#
_symmetry.space_group_name_H-M   'P 1'
#
loop_
_entity.id
_entity.type
_entity.pdbx_description
1 polymer ?
#
loop_
_entity_poly.entity_id
_entity_poly.type
_entity_poly.pdbx_seq_one_letter_code
_entity_poly.pdbx_strand_id
1 'polypeptide(L)' 'MNDNLLESWSDLDELKGARNLETVYLERNPLQKDPQYRRKVMLALPSVRQIDATFVRF' A
#
# COMPACT_ATOMS: atom_id res chain seq x y z
N MET A 1 12.58 -11.08 -8.27
CA MET A 1 11.20 -11.02 -8.79
C MET A 1 10.33 -10.91 -7.56
N ASN A 2 9.71 -9.75 -7.36
CA ASN A 2 9.04 -9.39 -6.11
C ASN A 2 7.57 -9.84 -6.23
N ASP A 3 7.36 -11.16 -6.26
CA ASP A 3 6.03 -11.77 -6.22
C ASP A 3 5.58 -11.86 -4.76
N ASN A 4 5.39 -10.69 -4.13
CA ASN A 4 4.70 -10.67 -2.84
C ASN A 4 3.26 -11.07 -3.13
N LEU A 5 2.82 -12.18 -2.55
CA LEU A 5 1.43 -12.65 -2.64
C LEU A 5 0.59 -11.89 -1.60
N LEU A 6 0.66 -10.55 -1.61
CA LEU A 6 -0.22 -9.74 -0.76
C LEU A 6 -1.63 -9.87 -1.33
N GLU A 7 -2.33 -10.90 -0.88
CA GLU A 7 -3.74 -11.16 -1.19
C GLU A 7 -4.63 -10.58 -0.10
N SER A 8 -4.08 -10.34 1.10
CA SER A 8 -4.82 -9.84 2.25
C SER A 8 -4.42 -8.41 2.62
N TRP A 9 -5.42 -7.56 2.87
CA TRP A 9 -5.21 -6.24 3.44
C TRP A 9 -4.60 -6.28 4.85
N SER A 10 -4.74 -7.41 5.56
CA SER A 10 -4.17 -7.63 6.90
C SER A 10 -2.65 -7.60 6.89
N ASP A 11 -2.02 -7.96 5.78
CA ASP A 11 -0.55 -7.98 5.67
C ASP A 11 0.04 -6.56 5.72
N LEU A 12 -0.74 -5.54 5.38
CA LEU A 12 -0.34 -4.13 5.56
C LEU A 12 -0.29 -3.72 7.04
N ASP A 13 -0.88 -4.49 7.95
CA ASP A 13 -0.84 -4.17 9.38
C ASP A 13 0.57 -4.26 9.96
N GLU A 14 1.44 -5.13 9.41
CA GLU A 14 2.85 -5.22 9.79
C GLU A 14 3.61 -3.92 9.47
N LEU A 15 3.18 -3.22 8.42
CA LEU A 15 3.77 -1.95 7.99
C LEU A 15 3.27 -0.74 8.80
N LYS A 16 2.20 -0.88 9.61
CA LYS A 16 1.72 0.21 10.49
C LYS A 16 2.75 0.64 11.52
N GLY A 17 3.68 -0.23 11.90
CA GLY A 17 4.79 0.09 12.79
C GLY A 17 5.83 1.02 12.16
N ALA A 18 5.89 1.08 10.82
CA ALA A 18 6.87 1.86 10.07
C ALA A 18 6.45 3.33 9.98
N ARG A 19 6.67 4.09 11.07
CA ARG A 19 6.28 5.51 11.19
C ARG A 19 6.91 6.46 10.15
N ASN A 20 8.03 6.07 9.55
CA ASN A 20 8.74 6.84 8.53
C ASN A 20 8.49 6.32 7.11
N LEU A 21 7.50 5.44 6.93
CA LEU A 21 7.17 4.89 5.61
C LEU A 21 6.42 5.95 4.79
N GLU A 22 7.13 6.54 3.82
CA GLU A 22 6.59 7.57 2.95
C GLU A 22 6.15 7.04 1.58
N THR A 23 6.83 6.01 1.07
CA THR A 23 6.59 5.47 -0.28
C THR A 23 6.45 3.96 -0.21
N VAL A 24 5.43 3.42 -0.88
CA VAL A 24 5.21 1.98 -1.01
C VAL A 24 5.08 1.59 -2.48
N TYR A 25 5.67 0.45 -2.83
CA TYR A 25 5.55 -0.19 -4.14
C TYR A 25 4.80 -1.50 -3.95
N LEU A 26 3.56 -1.50 -4.40
CA LEU A 26 2.61 -2.59 -4.30
C LEU A 26 2.02 -2.94 -5.68
N GLU A 27 2.59 -2.38 -6.75
CA GLU A 27 2.33 -2.72 -8.13
C GLU A 27 2.49 -4.22 -8.40
N ARG A 28 1.64 -4.76 -9.27
CA ARG A 28 1.61 -6.19 -9.64
C ARG A 28 1.12 -7.14 -8.53
N ASN A 29 0.60 -6.60 -7.42
CA ASN A 29 -0.14 -7.39 -6.43
C ASN A 29 -1.62 -7.54 -6.85
N PRO A 30 -2.29 -8.66 -6.48
CA PRO A 30 -3.73 -8.85 -6.71
C PRO A 30 -4.61 -7.71 -6.17
N LEU A 31 -4.18 -7.08 -5.06
CA LEU A 31 -4.87 -5.94 -4.44
C LEU A 31 -5.03 -4.74 -5.40
N GLN A 32 -4.14 -4.58 -6.37
CA GLN A 32 -4.21 -3.49 -7.36
C GLN A 32 -5.48 -3.57 -8.22
N LYS A 33 -6.10 -4.76 -8.34
CA LYS A 33 -7.37 -4.94 -9.08
C LYS A 33 -8.57 -4.34 -8.36
N ASP A 34 -8.46 -4.02 -7.08
CA ASP A 34 -9.52 -3.37 -6.31
C ASP A 34 -9.63 -1.89 -6.74
N PRO A 35 -10.79 -1.40 -7.21
CA PRO A 35 -10.98 0.01 -7.55
C PRO A 35 -10.68 0.97 -6.40
N GLN A 36 -10.80 0.51 -5.16
CA GLN A 36 -10.52 1.28 -3.95
C GLN A 36 -9.10 1.06 -3.42
N TYR A 37 -8.23 0.36 -4.16
CA TYR A 37 -6.89 -0.02 -3.73
C TYR A 37 -6.10 1.13 -3.10
N ARG A 38 -5.94 2.25 -3.80
CA ARG A 38 -5.17 3.40 -3.29
C ARG A 38 -5.78 3.97 -2.00
N ARG A 39 -7.11 4.01 -1.92
CA ARG A 39 -7.83 4.50 -0.74
C ARG A 39 -7.64 3.57 0.46
N LYS A 40 -7.72 2.26 0.23
CA LYS A 40 -7.52 1.24 1.28
C LYS A 40 -6.06 1.23 1.77
N VAL A 41 -5.08 1.37 0.88
CA VAL A 41 -3.67 1.52 1.27
C VAL A 41 -3.48 2.77 2.14
N MET A 42 -4.06 3.93 1.78
CA MET A 42 -3.99 5.14 2.61
C MET A 42 -4.65 4.98 3.99
N LEU A 43 -5.77 4.25 4.07
CA LEU A 43 -6.44 3.97 5.34
C LEU A 43 -5.63 3.01 6.23
N ALA A 44 -4.98 2.02 5.61
CA ALA A 44 -4.10 1.10 6.33
C ALA A 44 -2.79 1.78 6.77
N LEU A 45 -2.24 2.65 5.92
CA LEU A 45 -0.93 3.29 6.06
C LEU A 45 -1.06 4.82 5.92
N PRO A 46 -1.53 5.53 6.96
CA PRO A 46 -1.80 6.97 6.89
C PRO A 46 -0.53 7.83 6.74
N SER A 47 0.66 7.29 6.99
CA SER A 47 1.94 8.00 6.79
C SER A 47 2.41 8.03 5.33
N VAL A 48 1.86 7.15 4.49
CA VAL A 48 2.29 6.99 3.10
C VAL A 48 1.81 8.17 2.25
N ARG A 49 2.75 8.76 1.51
CA ARG A 49 2.53 9.89 0.60
C ARG A 49 2.63 9.49 -0.87
N GLN A 50 3.26 8.36 -1.16
CA GLN A 50 3.39 7.83 -2.51
C GLN A 50 3.04 6.34 -2.55
N ILE A 51 2.22 5.97 -3.52
CA ILE A 51 1.87 4.58 -3.82
C ILE A 51 2.23 4.35 -5.28
N ASP A 52 3.03 3.33 -5.58
CA ASP A 52 3.41 2.94 -6.94
C ASP A 52 3.96 4.14 -7.74
N ALA A 53 4.99 4.78 -7.16
CA ALA A 53 5.65 5.99 -7.69
C ALA A 53 4.73 7.21 -7.93
N THR A 54 3.47 7.17 -7.48
CA THR A 54 2.50 8.24 -7.69
C THR A 54 2.06 8.83 -6.36
N PHE A 55 2.14 10.15 -6.24
CA PHE A 55 1.72 10.87 -5.04
C PHE A 55 0.23 10.68 -4.79
N VAL A 56 -0.12 10.43 -3.54
CA VAL A 56 -1.49 10.41 -3.07
C VAL A 56 -1.76 11.63 -2.21
N ARG A 57 -2.93 12.23 -2.40
CA ARG A 57 -3.39 13.40 -1.65
C ARG A 57 -4.67 13.01 -0.92
N PHE A 58 -4.71 13.32 0.37
CA PHE A 58 -5.93 13.23 1.18
C PHE A 58 -6.99 14.23 0.70
#